data_AF-A0A7X2MTH1-F1
#
_entry.id   AF-A0A7X2MTH1-F1
#
_cell.length_a   1.000
_cell.length_b   1.000
_cell.length_c   1.000
_cell.angle_alpha   90.00
_cell.angle_beta   90.00
_cell.angle_gamma   90.00
#
_symmetry.space_group_name_H-M   'P 1'
#
loop_
_entity.id
_entity.type
_entity.pdbx_description
1 polymer ?
#
loop_
_entity_poly.entity_id
_entity_poly.type
_entity_poly.pdbx_seq_one_letter_code
_entity_poly.pdbx_strand_id
1 'polypeptide(L)'
;IAVDRIAKPQRTRQLVKDFYRHFPDMELIISYEVFNGVWDALADGRVEVAIGATQAIPVGGRFAFRDMGTLNWRCVVAPDHPLTQASQIDDDTLRSWPSLVLEDTSRALPRRMTWTLDNQRRLVVPEWQTGLECVQAGLCVAMVPGHLG
;
A
#
# COMPACT_ATOMS: atom_id res chain seq x y z
N ILE A 1 12.72 8.91 8.17
CA ILE A 1 11.27 8.59 8.26
C ILE A 1 10.92 7.45 7.31
N ALA A 2 9.91 6.64 7.64
CA ALA A 2 9.33 5.66 6.72
C ALA A 2 7.96 6.13 6.22
N VAL A 3 7.70 5.95 4.93
CA VAL A 3 6.43 6.30 4.29
C VAL A 3 5.88 5.07 3.58
N ASP A 4 4.69 4.65 3.97
CA ASP A 4 3.99 3.59 3.26
C ASP A 4 3.68 4.04 1.82
N ARG A 5 3.92 3.17 0.84
CA ARG A 5 3.61 3.42 -0.58
C ARG A 5 2.12 3.65 -0.85
N ILE A 6 1.24 3.43 0.12
CA ILE A 6 -0.17 3.81 0.08
C ILE A 6 -0.37 5.34 0.07
N ALA A 7 0.58 6.10 0.62
CA ALA A 7 0.52 7.55 0.65
C ALA A 7 0.66 8.13 -0.76
N LYS A 8 -0.07 9.22 -1.03
CA LYS A 8 0.02 9.94 -2.31
C LYS A 8 1.47 10.39 -2.58
N PRO A 9 2.13 9.94 -3.67
CA PRO A 9 3.50 10.35 -3.98
C PRO A 9 3.69 11.87 -4.07
N GLN A 10 2.67 12.59 -4.54
CA GLN A 10 2.67 14.06 -4.60
C GLN A 10 2.70 14.70 -3.20
N ARG A 11 2.06 14.08 -2.20
CA ARG A 11 2.08 14.56 -0.81
C ARG A 11 3.42 14.31 -0.14
N THR A 12 4.06 13.17 -0.41
CA THR A 12 5.43 12.91 0.06
C THR A 12 6.43 13.88 -0.56
N ARG A 13 6.31 14.18 -1.85
CA ARG A 13 7.11 15.23 -2.52
C ARG A 13 6.88 16.61 -1.91
N GLN A 14 5.64 16.94 -1.57
CA GLN A 14 5.32 18.21 -0.91
C GLN A 14 5.92 18.29 0.50
N LEU A 15 5.85 17.20 1.27
CA LEU A 15 6.49 17.08 2.58
C LEU A 15 8.00 17.40 2.50
N VAL A 16 8.72 16.86 1.51
CA VAL A 16 10.15 17.15 1.35
C VAL A 16 10.40 18.64 1.13
N LYS A 17 9.63 19.27 0.23
CA LYS A 17 9.76 20.70 -0.05
C LYS A 17 9.48 21.54 1.20
N ASP A 18 8.44 21.19 1.94
CA ASP A 18 8.06 21.95 3.13
C ASP A 18 9.03 21.72 4.28
N PHE A 19 9.59 20.52 4.44
CA PHE A 19 10.62 20.23 5.42
C PHE A 19 11.84 21.14 5.22
N TYR A 20 12.43 21.18 4.02
CA TYR A 20 13.63 21.98 3.77
C TYR A 20 13.39 23.49 3.74
N ARG A 21 12.14 23.95 3.56
CA ARG A 21 11.78 25.36 3.75
C ARG A 21 11.83 25.79 5.21
N HIS A 22 11.49 24.89 6.13
CA HIS A 22 11.44 25.18 7.57
C HIS A 22 12.74 24.79 8.28
N PHE A 23 13.44 23.77 7.78
CA PHE A 23 14.63 23.17 8.37
C PHE A 23 15.74 23.03 7.31
N PRO A 24 16.32 24.14 6.82
CA PRO A 24 17.28 24.11 5.73
C PRO A 24 18.58 23.34 6.05
N ASP A 25 18.95 23.30 7.33
CA ASP A 25 20.22 22.69 7.80
C ASP A 25 20.05 21.25 8.29
N MET A 26 18.86 20.65 8.18
CA MET A 26 18.59 19.27 8.59
C MET A 26 18.65 18.30 7.42
N GLU A 27 19.18 17.11 7.65
CA GLU A 27 19.10 16.02 6.68
C GLU A 27 17.77 15.25 6.82
N LEU A 28 17.05 15.07 5.71
CA LEU A 28 15.83 14.27 5.65
C LEU A 28 16.08 12.98 4.86
N ILE A 29 16.06 11.85 5.56
CA ILE A 29 16.10 10.52 4.94
C ILE A 29 14.69 9.93 4.90
N ILE A 30 14.24 9.54 3.71
CA ILE A 30 12.93 8.90 3.50
C ILE A 30 13.14 7.48 2.98
N SER A 31 12.63 6.49 3.71
CA SER A 31 12.46 5.13 3.22
C SER A 31 11.01 4.90 2.80
N TYR A 32 10.81 4.20 1.70
CA TYR A 32 9.49 3.73 1.30
C TYR A 32 9.30 2.29 1.76
N GLU A 33 8.16 2.02 2.39
CA GLU A 33 7.80 0.71 2.91
C GLU A 33 6.40 0.32 2.41
N VAL A 34 6.02 -0.94 2.58
CA VAL A 34 4.70 -1.47 2.22
C VAL A 34 4.15 -2.25 3.41
N PHE A 35 2.91 -1.97 3.82
CA PHE A 35 2.21 -2.66 4.90
C PHE A 35 3.00 -2.69 6.23
N ASN A 36 3.38 -3.88 6.71
CA ASN A 36 4.07 -4.00 7.99
C ASN A 36 5.50 -3.48 7.92
N GLY A 37 6.08 -3.28 6.73
CA GLY A 37 7.41 -2.68 6.58
C GLY A 37 7.57 -1.33 7.30
N VAL A 38 6.51 -0.53 7.40
CA VAL A 38 6.56 0.77 8.11
C VAL A 38 6.67 0.56 9.62
N TRP A 39 5.91 -0.40 10.17
CA TRP A 39 5.98 -0.77 11.57
C TRP A 39 7.30 -1.46 11.92
N ASP A 40 7.77 -2.33 11.03
CA ASP A 40 9.06 -3.00 11.13
C ASP A 40 10.20 -1.99 11.18
N ALA A 41 10.16 -0.97 10.32
CA ALA A 41 11.16 0.11 10.31
C ALA A 41 11.18 0.93 11.60
N LEU A 42 10.00 1.23 12.14
CA LEU A 42 9.88 2.00 13.37
C LEU A 42 10.33 1.18 14.59
N ALA A 43 9.93 -0.08 14.66
CA ALA A 43 10.27 -0.98 15.78
C ALA A 43 11.76 -1.34 15.82
N ASP A 44 12.38 -1.51 14.66
CA ASP A 44 13.81 -1.81 14.50
C ASP A 44 14.71 -0.57 14.64
N GLY A 45 14.13 0.61 14.93
CA GLY A 45 14.87 1.86 15.10
C GLY A 45 15.49 2.40 13.80
N ARG A 46 15.11 1.86 12.64
CA ARG A 46 15.59 2.34 11.32
C ARG A 46 15.06 3.73 10.98
N VAL A 47 13.92 4.09 11.56
CA VAL A 47 13.30 5.40 11.41
C VAL A 47 12.69 5.87 12.73
N GLU A 48 12.55 7.19 12.87
CA GLU A 48 11.93 7.80 14.06
C GLU A 48 10.43 8.09 13.88
N VAL A 49 9.96 8.15 12.62
CA VAL A 49 8.56 8.48 12.28
C VAL A 49 8.10 7.60 11.13
N ALA A 50 6.87 7.11 11.26
CA ALA A 50 6.14 6.32 10.27
C ALA A 50 4.92 7.11 9.74
N ILE A 51 4.72 7.12 8.42
CA ILE A 51 3.55 7.71 7.76
C ILE A 51 2.79 6.62 7.00
N GLY A 52 1.47 6.55 7.19
CA GLY A 52 0.62 5.57 6.51
C GLY A 52 0.56 4.19 7.18
N ALA A 53 1.13 4.05 8.37
CA ALA A 53 1.04 2.83 9.17
C ALA A 53 -0.41 2.53 9.60
N THR A 54 -0.82 1.25 9.57
CA THR A 54 -2.16 0.85 10.02
C THR A 54 -2.28 0.96 11.55
N GLN A 55 -3.47 1.27 12.06
CA GLN A 55 -3.73 1.39 13.51
C GLN A 55 -3.41 0.14 14.33
N ALA A 56 -3.52 -1.05 13.73
CA ALA A 56 -3.11 -2.29 14.38
C ALA A 56 -1.58 -2.34 14.48
N ILE A 57 -1.05 -2.05 15.67
CA ILE A 57 0.37 -2.09 16.00
C ILE A 57 0.80 -3.56 16.12
N PRO A 58 1.62 -4.10 15.20
CA PRO A 58 2.03 -5.51 15.20
C PRO A 58 3.19 -5.79 16.17
N VAL A 59 3.66 -4.77 16.89
CA VAL A 59 4.85 -4.78 17.75
C VAL A 59 4.50 -4.31 19.15
N GLY A 60 5.22 -4.82 20.16
CA GLY A 60 5.16 -4.28 21.51
C GLY A 60 5.83 -2.90 21.58
N GLY A 61 5.41 -2.06 22.52
CA GLY A 61 6.00 -0.74 22.75
C GLY A 61 4.97 0.35 23.01
N ARG A 62 5.45 1.55 23.35
CA ARG A 62 4.61 2.75 23.48
C ARG A 62 4.87 3.64 22.28
N PHE A 63 3.87 3.76 21.41
CA PHE A 63 3.91 4.65 20.26
C PHE A 63 2.86 5.74 20.42
N ALA A 64 3.23 6.98 20.11
CA ALA A 64 2.27 8.03 19.87
C ALA A 64 1.85 7.98 18.40
N PHE A 65 0.56 8.18 18.14
CA PHE A 65 0.06 8.28 16.77
C PHE A 65 -0.87 9.48 16.62
N ARG A 66 -0.98 9.95 15.39
CA ARG A 66 -1.94 10.96 14.98
C ARG A 66 -2.75 10.41 13.82
N ASP A 67 -4.06 10.46 13.94
CA ASP A 67 -4.96 10.03 12.88
C ASP A 67 -4.75 10.88 11.61
N MET A 68 -4.74 10.22 10.45
CA MET A 68 -4.52 10.82 9.12
C MET A 68 -5.74 10.64 8.19
N GLY A 69 -6.86 10.18 8.74
CA GLY A 69 -8.08 9.84 8.02
C GLY A 69 -8.11 8.39 7.54
N THR A 70 -9.23 8.04 6.90
CA THR A 70 -9.48 6.71 6.34
C THR A 70 -9.21 6.69 4.83
N LEU A 71 -8.80 5.53 4.33
CA LEU A 71 -8.67 5.28 2.90
C LEU A 71 -9.94 4.61 2.37
N ASN A 72 -10.49 5.16 1.29
CA ASN A 72 -11.56 4.52 0.54
C ASN A 72 -10.94 3.56 -0.47
N TRP A 73 -11.32 2.28 -0.41
CA TRP A 73 -10.80 1.25 -1.31
C TRP A 73 -11.81 0.96 -2.42
N ARG A 74 -11.31 0.68 -3.62
CA ARG A 74 -12.11 0.28 -4.77
C ARG A 74 -11.58 -1.02 -5.35
N CYS A 75 -12.49 -1.96 -5.62
CA CYS A 75 -12.21 -3.10 -6.48
C CYS A 75 -12.24 -2.62 -7.93
N VAL A 76 -11.15 -2.79 -8.66
CA VAL A 76 -10.99 -2.30 -10.03
C VAL A 76 -10.44 -3.38 -10.95
N VAL A 77 -10.83 -3.28 -12.21
CA VAL A 77 -10.39 -4.10 -13.35
C VAL A 77 -10.25 -3.19 -14.57
N ALA A 78 -9.62 -3.67 -15.65
CA ALA A 78 -9.66 -2.96 -16.93
C ALA A 78 -11.11 -2.73 -17.41
N PRO A 79 -11.41 -1.65 -18.16
CA PRO A 79 -12.75 -1.40 -18.71
C PRO A 79 -13.31 -2.56 -19.54
N ASP A 80 -12.46 -3.21 -20.34
CA ASP A 80 -12.82 -4.33 -21.21
C ASP A 80 -12.64 -5.71 -20.54
N HIS A 81 -12.45 -5.73 -19.21
CA HIS A 81 -12.23 -6.98 -18.47
C HIS A 81 -13.51 -7.84 -18.43
N PRO A 82 -13.44 -9.18 -18.58
CA PRO A 82 -14.64 -10.03 -18.59
C PRO A 82 -15.55 -9.88 -17.36
N LEU A 83 -14.98 -9.52 -16.20
CA LEU A 83 -15.75 -9.23 -14.98
C LEU A 83 -16.70 -8.03 -15.12
N THR A 84 -16.48 -7.10 -16.05
CA THR A 84 -17.41 -5.96 -16.24
C THR A 84 -18.74 -6.39 -16.87
N GLN A 85 -18.77 -7.57 -17.50
CA GLN A 85 -19.97 -8.15 -18.12
C GLN A 85 -20.69 -9.16 -17.22
N ALA A 86 -20.10 -9.52 -16.07
CA ALA A 86 -20.71 -10.45 -15.15
C ALA A 86 -21.93 -9.80 -14.48
N SER A 87 -23.06 -10.53 -14.43
CA SER A 87 -24.28 -10.07 -13.77
C SER A 87 -24.12 -9.97 -12.26
N GLN A 88 -23.23 -10.78 -11.67
CA GLN A 88 -22.85 -10.77 -10.27
C GLN A 88 -21.36 -11.06 -10.12
N ILE A 89 -20.74 -10.44 -9.14
CA ILE A 89 -19.35 -10.68 -8.75
C ILE A 89 -19.37 -11.37 -7.40
N ASP A 90 -19.11 -12.68 -7.40
CA ASP A 90 -18.91 -13.48 -6.20
C ASP A 90 -17.44 -13.92 -6.07
N ASP A 91 -17.13 -14.56 -4.94
CA ASP A 91 -15.77 -14.99 -4.62
C ASP A 91 -15.19 -15.98 -5.65
N ASP A 92 -16.02 -16.86 -6.22
CA ASP A 92 -15.57 -17.84 -7.21
C ASP A 92 -15.26 -17.19 -8.57
N THR A 93 -16.09 -16.21 -8.96
CA THR A 93 -15.87 -15.41 -10.16
C THR A 93 -14.58 -14.58 -10.01
N LEU A 94 -14.34 -13.98 -8.83
CA LEU A 94 -13.10 -13.26 -8.54
C LEU A 94 -11.88 -14.20 -8.51
N ARG A 95 -12.01 -15.40 -7.93
CA ARG A 95 -10.91 -16.37 -7.80
C ARG A 95 -10.37 -16.84 -9.16
N SER A 96 -11.18 -16.76 -10.21
CA SER A 96 -10.77 -17.05 -11.59
C SER A 96 -9.69 -16.09 -12.13
N TRP A 97 -9.49 -14.93 -11.48
CA TRP A 97 -8.52 -13.92 -11.86
C TRP A 97 -7.47 -13.70 -10.76
N PRO A 98 -6.21 -13.38 -11.12
CA PRO A 98 -5.21 -13.03 -10.13
C PRO A 98 -5.66 -11.81 -9.32
N SER A 99 -5.38 -11.81 -8.02
CA SER A 99 -5.38 -10.58 -7.23
C SER A 99 -4.04 -9.88 -7.37
N LEU A 100 -4.07 -8.59 -7.66
CA LEU A 100 -2.90 -7.72 -7.54
C LEU A 100 -2.51 -7.63 -6.07
N VAL A 101 -1.22 -7.83 -5.78
CA VAL A 101 -0.66 -7.75 -4.43
C VAL A 101 0.63 -6.93 -4.48
N LEU A 102 0.76 -5.96 -3.58
CA LEU A 102 2.06 -5.36 -3.31
C LEU A 102 2.82 -6.22 -2.30
N GLU A 103 4.10 -6.45 -2.56
CA GLU A 103 4.94 -7.20 -1.62
C GLU A 103 5.17 -6.38 -0.33
N ASP A 104 4.79 -6.93 0.83
CA ASP A 104 5.11 -6.36 2.14
C ASP A 104 6.63 -6.34 2.34
N THR A 105 7.17 -5.19 2.74
CA THR A 105 8.61 -4.97 2.91
C THR A 105 9.12 -5.30 4.31
N SER A 106 8.29 -5.86 5.20
CA SER A 106 8.70 -6.27 6.53
C SER A 106 9.84 -7.31 6.51
N ARG A 107 10.79 -7.12 7.43
CA ARG A 107 11.98 -7.97 7.57
C ARG A 107 11.83 -8.96 8.72
N ALA A 108 11.42 -8.48 9.88
CA ALA A 108 11.22 -9.28 11.09
C ALA A 108 9.74 -9.58 11.35
N LEU A 109 8.85 -8.65 10.99
CA LEU A 109 7.41 -8.86 11.17
C LEU A 109 6.83 -9.82 10.13
N PRO A 110 5.79 -10.59 10.49
CA PRO A 110 5.03 -11.36 9.51
C PRO A 110 4.54 -10.46 8.38
N ARG A 111 4.84 -10.86 7.15
CA ARG A 111 4.39 -10.14 5.95
C ARG A 111 2.88 -10.23 5.85
N ARG A 112 2.23 -9.10 5.66
CA ARG A 112 0.79 -9.06 5.38
C ARG A 112 0.53 -9.41 3.93
N MET A 113 -0.51 -10.20 3.75
CA MET A 113 -1.21 -10.35 2.49
C MET A 113 -2.58 -9.75 2.68
N THR A 114 -3.01 -8.95 1.73
CA THR A 114 -4.25 -8.21 1.82
C THR A 114 -5.06 -8.42 0.55
N TRP A 115 -6.38 -8.50 0.73
CA TRP A 115 -7.37 -8.57 -0.35
C TRP A 115 -7.29 -9.76 -1.30
N THR A 116 -6.64 -10.86 -0.89
CA THR A 116 -6.69 -12.15 -1.57
C THR A 116 -7.75 -13.04 -0.97
N LEU A 117 -8.59 -13.66 -1.80
CA LEU A 117 -9.44 -14.78 -1.39
C LEU A 117 -8.61 -16.05 -1.26
N ASP A 118 -9.08 -17.04 -0.48
CA ASP A 118 -8.25 -18.21 -0.13
C ASP A 118 -7.48 -18.83 -1.29
N ASN A 119 -7.99 -19.71 -2.15
CA ASN A 119 -7.11 -20.29 -3.20
C ASN A 119 -7.00 -19.40 -4.46
N GLN A 120 -6.82 -18.08 -4.32
CA GLN A 120 -6.71 -17.14 -5.44
C GLN A 120 -5.25 -16.95 -5.89
N ARG A 121 -5.03 -17.01 -7.22
CA ARG A 121 -3.72 -16.72 -7.81
C ARG A 121 -3.30 -15.27 -7.49
N ARG A 122 -2.01 -15.05 -7.28
CA ARG A 122 -1.47 -13.72 -6.96
C ARG A 122 -0.63 -13.19 -8.13
N LEU A 123 -0.79 -11.91 -8.42
CA LEU A 123 0.11 -11.13 -9.25
C LEU A 123 0.83 -10.15 -8.32
N VAL A 124 2.06 -10.48 -7.93
CA VAL A 124 2.83 -9.70 -6.96
C VAL A 124 3.72 -8.71 -7.71
N VAL A 125 3.67 -7.44 -7.32
CA VAL A 125 4.48 -6.36 -7.93
C VAL A 125 5.17 -5.53 -6.86
N PRO A 126 6.29 -4.86 -7.19
CA PRO A 126 7.04 -4.06 -6.22
C PRO A 126 6.37 -2.71 -5.91
N GLU A 127 5.48 -2.22 -6.79
CA GLU A 127 4.86 -0.90 -6.63
C GLU A 127 3.56 -0.70 -7.39
N TRP A 128 2.80 0.33 -6.97
CA TRP A 128 1.50 0.67 -7.55
C TRP A 128 1.56 0.96 -9.04
N GLN A 129 2.62 1.59 -9.55
CA GLN A 129 2.71 1.92 -10.98
C GLN A 129 2.66 0.66 -11.84
N THR A 130 3.57 -0.30 -11.59
CA THR A 130 3.56 -1.60 -12.27
C THR A 130 2.24 -2.33 -12.07
N GLY A 131 1.69 -2.30 -10.86
CA GLY A 131 0.41 -2.96 -10.58
C GLY A 131 -0.76 -2.40 -11.37
N LEU A 132 -0.86 -1.08 -11.47
CA LEU A 132 -1.91 -0.41 -12.24
C LEU A 132 -1.76 -0.67 -13.75
N GLU A 133 -0.54 -0.76 -14.27
CA GLU A 133 -0.28 -1.19 -15.65
C GLU A 133 -0.77 -2.63 -15.89
N CYS A 134 -0.54 -3.55 -14.95
CA CYS A 134 -1.07 -4.92 -15.04
C CYS A 134 -2.61 -4.97 -14.99
N VAL A 135 -3.24 -4.10 -14.18
CA VAL A 135 -4.71 -3.96 -14.14
C VAL A 135 -5.24 -3.45 -15.48
N GLN A 136 -4.62 -2.41 -16.04
CA GLN A 136 -5.01 -1.84 -17.33
C GLN A 136 -4.85 -2.83 -18.48
N ALA A 137 -3.84 -3.70 -18.41
CA ALA A 137 -3.66 -4.81 -19.35
C ALA A 137 -4.65 -5.98 -19.14
N GLY A 138 -5.57 -5.88 -18.18
CA GLY A 138 -6.59 -6.89 -17.91
C GLY A 138 -6.06 -8.18 -17.28
N LEU A 139 -4.89 -8.13 -16.62
CA LEU A 139 -4.22 -9.33 -16.11
C LEU A 139 -4.68 -9.75 -14.71
N CYS A 140 -5.35 -8.87 -13.98
CA CYS A 140 -5.69 -9.07 -12.57
C CYS A 140 -6.85 -8.17 -12.11
N VAL A 141 -7.42 -8.53 -10.97
CA VAL A 141 -8.31 -7.69 -10.15
C VAL A 141 -7.46 -6.99 -9.09
N ALA A 142 -7.75 -5.73 -8.80
CA ALA A 142 -7.01 -4.99 -7.77
C ALA A 142 -7.93 -4.29 -6.77
N MET A 143 -7.51 -4.28 -5.51
CA MET A 143 -8.02 -3.35 -4.52
C MET A 143 -7.10 -2.14 -4.47
N VAL A 144 -7.60 -0.98 -4.89
CA VAL A 144 -6.81 0.24 -5.04
C VAL A 144 -7.41 1.36 -4.18
N PRO A 145 -6.58 2.13 -3.45
CA PRO A 145 -7.03 3.35 -2.80
C PRO A 145 -7.64 4.29 -3.82
N GLY A 146 -8.79 4.86 -3.52
CA GLY A 146 -9.57 5.67 -4.43
C GLY A 146 -8.90 6.98 -4.87
N HIS A 147 -7.68 7.23 -4.41
CA HIS A 147 -6.85 8.34 -4.82
C HIS A 147 -5.66 7.99 -5.71
N LEU A 148 -5.46 6.70 -5.98
CA LEU A 148 -4.43 6.18 -6.89
C LEU A 148 -5.01 5.79 -8.27
N GLY A 149 -6.33 5.77 -8.41
CA GLY A 149 -7.06 5.54 -9.66
C GLY A 149 -7.88 6.75 -10.08
#